data_AF-A0A3D1IR75-F1
#
_entry.id   AF-A0A3D1IR75-F1
#
_cell.length_a   1.000
_cell.length_b   1.000
_cell.length_c   1.000
_cell.angle_alpha   90.00
_cell.angle_beta   90.00
_cell.angle_gamma   90.00
#
_symmetry.space_group_name_H-M   'P 1'
#
loop_
_entity.id
_entity.type
_entity.pdbx_description
1 polymer ?
#
loop_
_entity_poly.entity_id
_entity_poly.type
_entity_poly.pdbx_seq_one_letter_code
_entity_poly.pdbx_strand_id
1 'polypeptide(L)'
;MSVSRRKFLKAGGTTMLLPFLHSVSEARATTPKKGEKPDKKLVIMYIPNGIVRRQFFPGEDQAAIPGFIGGFNADKTKEQRRFKNEPGIYDLEWTPTMQPLKAHGKDITMITGLDRTFKNGQDVHAQGASCYLTSLSPEQAADAGIRHPNGRTLDQVIGDKVGHKTVLNTLEISCNGFRAPKEPIEFDNISWYGPGKIAPSIRDPRKLYDR
;
A
#
# COMPACT_ATOMS: atom_id res chain seq x y z
N MET A 1 39.41 -34.26 -15.17
CA MET A 1 39.41 -32.96 -15.88
C MET A 1 40.60 -32.15 -15.40
N SER A 2 41.49 -31.67 -16.28
CA SER A 2 42.61 -30.83 -15.85
C SER A 2 42.16 -29.37 -15.70
N VAL A 3 42.43 -28.77 -14.54
CA VAL A 3 42.20 -27.35 -14.29
C VAL A 3 43.45 -26.59 -14.69
N SER A 4 43.39 -25.83 -15.78
CA SER A 4 44.53 -25.00 -16.19
C SER A 4 44.65 -23.77 -15.29
N ARG A 5 45.87 -23.23 -15.11
CA ARG A 5 46.11 -21.98 -14.38
C ARG A 5 45.20 -20.85 -14.84
N ARG A 6 44.94 -20.76 -16.15
CA ARG A 6 44.01 -19.78 -16.73
C ARG A 6 42.57 -19.98 -16.26
N LYS A 7 42.09 -21.23 -16.18
CA LYS A 7 40.75 -21.55 -15.63
C LYS A 7 40.68 -21.27 -14.13
N PHE A 8 41.73 -21.61 -13.37
CA PHE A 8 41.81 -21.31 -11.93
C PHE A 8 41.78 -19.80 -11.66
N LEU A 9 42.58 -19.01 -12.37
CA LEU A 9 42.62 -17.55 -12.19
C LEU A 9 41.32 -16.87 -12.63
N LYS A 10 40.70 -17.31 -13.73
CA LYS A 10 39.41 -16.77 -14.16
C LYS A 10 38.31 -17.11 -13.16
N ALA A 11 38.17 -18.38 -12.78
CA ALA A 11 37.15 -18.81 -11.84
C ALA A 11 37.35 -18.15 -10.47
N GLY A 12 38.56 -18.22 -9.90
CA GLY A 12 38.90 -17.64 -8.60
C GLY A 12 38.76 -16.11 -8.57
N GLY A 13 39.15 -15.43 -9.64
CA GLY A 13 38.95 -13.98 -9.76
C GLY A 13 37.47 -13.59 -9.78
N THR A 14 36.62 -14.35 -10.49
CA THR A 14 35.18 -14.13 -10.47
C THR A 14 34.57 -14.40 -9.09
N THR A 15 35.01 -15.43 -8.37
CA THR A 15 34.54 -15.72 -6.99
C THR A 15 34.93 -14.63 -6.00
N MET A 16 36.11 -14.00 -6.15
CA MET A 16 36.52 -12.89 -5.31
C MET A 16 35.76 -11.59 -5.61
N LEU A 17 35.30 -11.39 -6.85
CA LEU A 17 34.53 -10.21 -7.25
C LEU A 17 33.03 -10.33 -6.98
N LEU A 18 32.50 -11.56 -6.89
CA LEU A 18 31.08 -11.85 -6.62
C LEU A 18 30.51 -11.14 -5.38
N PRO A 19 31.20 -11.09 -4.23
CA PRO A 19 30.73 -10.32 -3.06
C PRO A 19 30.63 -8.81 -3.32
N PHE A 20 31.45 -8.26 -4.21
CA PHE A 20 31.51 -6.84 -4.53
C PHE A 20 30.57 -6.43 -5.68
N LEU A 21 29.86 -7.38 -6.30
CA LEU A 21 28.87 -7.10 -7.33
C LEU A 21 27.69 -6.29 -6.80
N HIS A 22 27.35 -6.42 -5.51
CA HIS A 22 26.38 -5.54 -4.85
C HIS A 22 26.84 -4.08 -4.83
N SER A 23 28.14 -3.83 -4.68
CA SER A 23 28.78 -2.50 -4.72
C SER A 23 28.81 -1.89 -6.13
N VAL A 24 28.64 -2.69 -7.18
CA VAL A 24 28.57 -2.17 -8.57
C VAL A 24 27.29 -1.37 -8.81
N SER A 25 26.24 -1.59 -8.01
CA SER A 25 25.04 -0.74 -8.02
C SER A 25 25.36 0.70 -7.60
N GLU A 26 26.23 0.91 -6.61
CA GLU A 26 26.77 2.23 -6.24
C GLU A 26 27.66 2.79 -7.36
N ALA A 27 28.46 1.96 -8.02
CA ALA A 27 29.31 2.39 -9.14
C ALA A 27 28.53 2.79 -10.41
N ARG A 28 27.28 2.31 -10.56
CA ARG A 28 26.33 2.75 -11.61
C ARG A 28 25.47 3.93 -11.19
N ALA A 29 25.49 4.33 -9.91
CA ALA A 29 24.85 5.55 -9.50
C ALA A 29 25.65 6.71 -10.12
N THR A 30 25.07 7.35 -11.13
CA THR A 30 25.59 8.61 -11.66
C THR A 30 25.79 9.56 -10.48
N THR A 31 27.01 10.07 -10.31
CA THR A 31 27.28 11.09 -9.29
C THR A 31 26.24 12.20 -9.46
N PRO A 32 25.42 12.49 -8.43
CA PRO A 32 24.35 13.44 -8.58
C PRO A 32 24.93 14.77 -9.04
N LYS A 33 24.33 15.35 -10.08
CA LYS A 33 24.75 16.68 -10.56
C LYS A 33 24.58 17.66 -9.41
N LYS A 34 25.45 18.67 -9.32
CA LYS A 34 25.34 19.70 -8.29
C LYS A 34 23.95 20.35 -8.36
N GLY A 35 23.16 20.20 -7.30
CA GLY A 35 21.78 20.71 -7.22
C GLY A 35 20.68 19.69 -7.59
N GLU A 36 21.03 18.46 -7.97
CA GLU A 36 20.08 17.38 -8.21
C GLU A 36 19.45 16.95 -6.88
N LYS A 37 18.11 17.02 -6.81
CA LYS A 37 17.34 16.59 -5.64
C LYS A 37 17.03 15.10 -5.77
N PRO A 38 16.99 14.34 -4.66
CA PRO A 38 16.59 12.94 -4.70
C PRO A 38 15.17 12.80 -5.29
N ASP A 39 14.93 11.68 -5.98
CA ASP A 39 13.61 11.34 -6.48
C ASP A 39 12.61 11.31 -5.32
N LYS A 40 11.45 11.94 -5.52
CA LYS A 40 10.34 11.86 -4.57
C LYS A 40 9.80 10.44 -4.54
N LYS A 41 9.52 9.94 -3.34
CA LYS A 41 8.89 8.64 -3.11
C LYS A 41 7.41 8.83 -2.77
N LEU A 42 6.56 8.01 -3.40
CA LEU A 42 5.16 7.90 -3.03
C LEU A 42 5.04 6.84 -1.94
N VAL A 43 4.41 7.22 -0.82
CA VAL A 43 4.04 6.28 0.24
C VAL A 43 2.53 6.24 0.30
N ILE A 44 1.98 5.02 0.27
CA ILE A 44 0.56 4.78 0.41
C ILE A 44 0.37 3.97 1.68
N MET A 45 -0.47 4.46 2.58
CA MET A 45 -0.76 3.83 3.87
C MET A 45 -2.25 3.54 3.99
N TYR A 46 -2.55 2.40 4.59
CA TYR A 46 -3.91 2.00 4.96
C TYR A 46 -3.98 1.82 6.48
N ILE A 47 -5.01 2.39 7.09
CA ILE A 47 -5.26 2.30 8.53
C ILE A 47 -6.44 1.34 8.74
N PRO A 48 -6.17 0.06 9.11
CA PRO A 48 -7.23 -0.91 9.34
C PRO A 48 -8.02 -0.57 10.61
N ASN A 49 -9.25 -1.07 10.71
CA ASN A 49 -10.17 -0.88 11.84
C ASN A 49 -10.62 0.58 12.09
N GLY A 50 -10.26 1.48 11.19
CA GLY A 50 -10.83 2.81 11.08
C GLY A 50 -10.30 3.82 12.09
N ILE A 51 -11.06 4.90 12.19
CA ILE A 51 -10.76 6.13 12.93
C ILE A 51 -12.01 6.51 13.73
N VAL A 52 -11.83 7.28 14.79
CA VAL A 52 -12.95 7.86 15.53
C VAL A 52 -13.58 8.95 14.66
N ARG A 53 -14.56 8.58 13.83
CA ARG A 53 -15.12 9.46 12.77
C ARG A 53 -15.56 10.83 13.29
N ARG A 54 -16.27 10.87 14.42
CA ARG A 54 -16.75 12.11 15.07
C ARG A 54 -15.63 13.12 15.38
N GLN A 55 -14.41 12.64 15.54
CA GLN A 55 -13.25 13.48 15.87
C GLN A 55 -12.27 13.60 14.71
N PHE A 56 -12.56 12.99 13.55
CA PHE A 56 -11.70 12.98 12.38
C PHE A 56 -12.34 13.73 11.21
N PHE A 57 -13.57 13.38 10.85
CA PHE A 57 -14.28 14.05 9.75
C PHE A 57 -14.97 15.33 10.24
N PRO A 58 -14.75 16.47 9.58
CA PRO A 58 -15.49 17.70 9.86
C PRO A 58 -17.00 17.51 9.72
N GLY A 59 -17.78 18.12 10.61
CA GLY A 59 -19.24 18.03 10.62
C GLY A 59 -19.84 16.74 11.18
N GLU A 60 -19.02 15.74 11.56
CA GLU A 60 -19.50 14.49 12.18
C GLU A 60 -19.45 14.51 13.72
N ASP A 61 -19.10 15.62 14.36
CA ASP A 61 -18.87 15.73 15.80
C ASP A 61 -20.10 15.40 16.65
N GLN A 62 -21.30 15.77 16.17
CA GLN A 62 -22.57 15.48 16.83
C GLN A 62 -23.21 14.15 16.39
N ALA A 63 -22.53 13.36 15.56
CA ALA A 63 -23.10 12.08 15.10
C ALA A 63 -23.31 11.11 16.28
N ALA A 64 -24.46 10.41 16.27
CA ALA A 64 -24.76 9.40 17.28
C ALA A 64 -23.74 8.25 17.22
N ILE A 65 -23.33 7.75 18.40
CA ILE A 65 -22.44 6.58 18.47
C ILE A 65 -23.25 5.35 18.05
N PRO A 66 -22.88 4.67 16.96
CA PRO A 66 -23.59 3.48 16.54
C PRO A 66 -23.34 2.34 17.53
N GLY A 67 -24.38 1.55 17.82
CA GLY A 67 -24.19 0.24 18.44
C GLY A 67 -23.34 -0.70 17.56
N PHE A 68 -22.76 -1.73 18.16
CA PHE A 68 -21.92 -2.69 17.43
C PHE A 68 -22.75 -3.52 16.45
N ILE A 69 -22.42 -3.43 15.15
CA ILE A 69 -22.96 -4.29 14.08
C ILE A 69 -21.75 -4.85 13.32
N GLY A 70 -21.40 -6.11 13.59
CA GLY A 70 -20.21 -6.77 13.03
C GLY A 70 -20.49 -7.74 11.87
N GLY A 71 -19.42 -8.24 11.27
CA GLY A 71 -19.42 -9.28 10.24
C GLY A 71 -20.15 -8.89 8.96
N PHE A 72 -20.72 -9.89 8.27
CA PHE A 72 -21.42 -9.72 6.99
C PHE A 72 -22.65 -8.80 7.04
N ASN A 73 -23.16 -8.47 8.22
CA ASN A 73 -24.29 -7.55 8.39
C ASN A 73 -23.86 -6.08 8.57
N ALA A 74 -22.56 -5.81 8.75
CA ALA A 74 -22.04 -4.49 9.08
C ALA A 74 -22.33 -3.43 8.00
N ASP A 75 -22.55 -3.81 6.74
CA ASP A 75 -22.86 -2.86 5.65
C ASP A 75 -24.36 -2.68 5.38
N LYS A 76 -25.25 -3.54 5.91
CA LYS A 76 -26.68 -3.53 5.55
C LYS A 76 -27.41 -2.23 5.89
N THR A 77 -27.03 -1.58 6.98
CA THR A 77 -27.65 -0.33 7.45
C THR A 77 -26.69 0.85 7.40
N LYS A 78 -25.50 0.68 6.81
CA LYS A 78 -24.48 1.74 6.81
C LYS A 78 -24.94 2.94 6.00
N GLU A 79 -25.50 2.74 4.81
CA GLU A 79 -25.99 3.85 3.98
C GLU A 79 -27.05 4.71 4.65
N GLN A 80 -27.88 4.13 5.52
CA GLN A 80 -28.94 4.84 6.24
C GLN A 80 -28.42 5.74 7.37
N ARG A 81 -27.20 5.48 7.86
CA ARG A 81 -26.59 6.17 9.01
C ARG A 81 -25.35 6.97 8.65
N ARG A 82 -24.81 6.73 7.46
CA ARG A 82 -23.54 7.27 7.02
C ARG A 82 -23.70 8.75 6.66
N PHE A 83 -22.87 9.59 7.26
CA PHE A 83 -22.64 10.93 6.75
C PHE A 83 -21.95 10.83 5.38
N LYS A 84 -22.61 11.35 4.35
CA LYS A 84 -22.06 11.40 2.99
C LYS A 84 -21.29 12.69 2.84
N ASN A 85 -19.97 12.58 2.71
CA ASN A 85 -19.14 13.72 2.37
C ASN A 85 -19.34 14.03 0.89
N GLU A 86 -19.39 15.32 0.56
CA GLU A 86 -19.26 15.76 -0.83
C GLU A 86 -17.91 15.25 -1.37
N PRO A 87 -17.86 14.63 -2.57
CA PRO A 87 -16.61 14.24 -3.21
C PRO A 87 -15.78 15.46 -3.62
N GLY A 88 -14.49 15.44 -3.30
CA GLY A 88 -13.62 16.54 -3.68
C GLY A 88 -12.30 16.60 -2.91
N ILE A 89 -11.62 17.72 -3.12
CA ILE A 89 -10.36 18.08 -2.47
C ILE A 89 -10.64 19.27 -1.56
N TYR A 90 -10.30 19.13 -0.28
CA TYR A 90 -10.57 20.12 0.75
C TYR A 90 -9.32 20.40 1.57
N ASP A 91 -9.22 21.64 2.04
CA ASP A 91 -8.31 21.96 3.14
C ASP A 91 -8.77 21.22 4.40
N LEU A 92 -7.81 20.85 5.25
CA LEU A 92 -8.12 20.20 6.51
C LEU A 92 -8.74 21.18 7.49
N GLU A 93 -9.91 20.85 8.01
CA GLU A 93 -10.37 21.43 9.27
C GLU A 93 -9.71 20.68 10.43
N TRP A 94 -9.22 21.44 11.41
CA TRP A 94 -8.44 20.90 12.53
C TRP A 94 -9.35 20.29 13.60
N THR A 95 -9.93 19.13 13.29
CA THR A 95 -10.64 18.30 14.25
C THR A 95 -9.71 17.84 15.38
N PRO A 96 -10.24 17.40 16.54
CA PRO A 96 -9.40 17.01 17.68
C PRO A 96 -8.33 15.96 17.34
N THR A 97 -8.62 14.99 16.46
CA THR A 97 -7.61 13.99 16.05
C THR A 97 -6.60 14.50 15.03
N MET A 98 -6.93 15.57 14.30
CA MET A 98 -6.05 16.19 13.30
C MET A 98 -5.21 17.34 13.87
N GLN A 99 -5.54 17.84 15.06
CA GLN A 99 -4.83 18.96 15.69
C GLN A 99 -3.30 18.80 15.73
N PRO A 100 -2.72 17.60 16.00
CA PRO A 100 -1.27 17.41 15.94
C PRO A 100 -0.64 17.67 14.57
N LEU A 101 -1.41 17.59 13.49
CA LEU A 101 -0.95 17.79 12.12
C LEU A 101 -0.95 19.27 11.69
N LYS A 102 -1.40 20.19 12.55
CA LYS A 102 -1.57 21.61 12.22
C LYS A 102 -0.29 22.28 11.71
N ALA A 103 0.86 21.90 12.24
CA ALA A 103 2.16 22.41 11.78
C ALA A 103 2.48 22.05 10.32
N HIS A 104 1.84 21.01 9.79
CA HIS A 104 2.03 20.48 8.43
C HIS A 104 0.83 20.77 7.52
N GLY A 105 -0.07 21.68 7.88
CA GLY A 105 -1.31 21.87 7.13
C GLY A 105 -1.16 22.30 5.67
N LYS A 106 -0.04 22.89 5.29
CA LYS A 106 0.28 23.20 3.88
C LYS A 106 0.74 21.98 3.07
N ASP A 107 1.11 20.91 3.76
CA ASP A 107 1.65 19.67 3.18
C ASP A 107 0.59 18.56 3.12
N ILE A 108 -0.63 18.82 3.59
CA ILE A 108 -1.68 17.80 3.70
C ILE A 108 -2.97 18.30 3.05
N THR A 109 -3.61 17.40 2.31
CA THR A 109 -4.88 17.63 1.64
C THR A 109 -5.85 16.52 2.01
N MET A 110 -7.10 16.89 2.35
CA MET A 110 -8.15 15.91 2.55
C MET A 110 -8.84 15.62 1.22
N ILE A 111 -8.99 14.35 0.88
CA ILE A 111 -9.72 13.90 -0.30
C ILE A 111 -10.85 12.98 0.15
N THR A 112 -12.07 13.28 -0.27
CA THR A 112 -13.28 12.50 0.04
C THR A 112 -13.94 11.99 -1.24
N GLY A 113 -14.94 11.13 -1.09
CA GLY A 113 -15.64 10.52 -2.24
C GLY A 113 -14.90 9.33 -2.86
N LEU A 114 -13.80 8.87 -2.26
CA LEU A 114 -13.07 7.65 -2.63
C LEU A 114 -13.61 6.41 -1.92
N ASP A 115 -14.93 6.36 -1.77
CA ASP A 115 -15.59 5.29 -1.05
C ASP A 115 -15.69 4.01 -1.87
N ARG A 116 -15.49 2.86 -1.22
CA ARG A 116 -15.73 1.58 -1.86
C ARG A 116 -17.23 1.30 -2.00
N THR A 117 -17.60 0.62 -3.08
CA THR A 117 -18.90 -0.04 -3.20
C THR A 117 -18.83 -1.42 -2.57
N PHE A 118 -19.73 -1.72 -1.63
CA PHE A 118 -19.78 -3.04 -0.99
C PHE A 118 -20.30 -4.13 -1.94
N LYS A 119 -19.70 -5.33 -1.87
CA LYS A 119 -20.29 -6.55 -2.45
C LYS A 119 -20.45 -7.65 -1.41
N ASN A 120 -21.58 -8.35 -1.49
CA ASN A 120 -21.80 -9.55 -0.67
C ASN A 120 -20.83 -10.67 -1.07
N GLY A 121 -20.38 -11.46 -0.10
CA GLY A 121 -19.53 -12.64 -0.33
C GLY A 121 -18.13 -12.57 0.29
N GLN A 122 -17.73 -11.44 0.88
CA GLN A 122 -16.53 -11.29 1.70
C GLN A 122 -16.78 -10.36 2.89
N ASP A 123 -15.95 -10.47 3.93
CA ASP A 123 -16.01 -9.58 5.10
C ASP A 123 -15.73 -8.11 4.72
N VAL A 124 -16.32 -7.17 5.46
CA VAL A 124 -16.21 -5.73 5.20
C VAL A 124 -14.79 -5.18 5.38
N HIS A 125 -13.99 -5.78 6.27
CA HIS A 125 -12.60 -5.39 6.51
C HIS A 125 -11.68 -5.93 5.42
N ALA A 126 -11.90 -7.19 5.02
CA ALA A 126 -11.22 -7.79 3.88
C ALA A 126 -11.42 -6.93 2.63
N GLN A 127 -12.66 -6.54 2.30
CA GLN A 127 -12.92 -5.61 1.19
C GLN A 127 -12.34 -4.21 1.43
N GLY A 128 -12.24 -3.74 2.67
CA GLY A 128 -11.66 -2.43 2.99
C GLY A 128 -10.20 -2.31 2.53
N ALA A 129 -9.35 -3.25 2.93
CA ALA A 129 -7.94 -3.26 2.57
C ALA A 129 -7.75 -3.64 1.10
N SER A 130 -8.34 -4.76 0.69
CA SER A 130 -8.08 -5.33 -0.63
C SER A 130 -8.66 -4.54 -1.80
N CYS A 131 -9.75 -3.75 -1.62
CA CYS A 131 -10.30 -2.91 -2.70
C CYS A 131 -9.58 -1.57 -2.88
N TYR A 132 -8.88 -1.07 -1.86
CA TYR A 132 -8.48 0.33 -1.76
C TYR A 132 -7.68 0.85 -2.97
N LEU A 133 -6.69 0.09 -3.43
CA LEU A 133 -5.80 0.50 -4.52
C LEU A 133 -6.14 -0.15 -5.86
N THR A 134 -7.19 -0.96 -5.93
CA THR A 134 -7.44 -1.78 -7.12
C THR A 134 -7.99 -0.94 -8.25
N SER A 135 -7.50 -1.20 -9.47
CA SER A 135 -8.01 -0.58 -10.69
C SER A 135 -9.24 -1.31 -11.26
N LEU A 136 -10.04 -1.98 -10.42
CA LEU A 136 -11.14 -2.83 -10.88
C LEU A 136 -12.41 -2.59 -10.05
N SER A 137 -13.41 -1.96 -10.67
CA SER A 137 -14.72 -1.78 -10.03
C SER A 137 -15.44 -3.13 -9.91
N PRO A 138 -16.40 -3.27 -8.99
CA PRO A 138 -17.19 -4.48 -8.90
C PRO A 138 -17.97 -4.83 -10.19
N GLU A 139 -18.42 -3.84 -10.94
CA GLU A 139 -19.13 -3.99 -12.21
C GLU A 139 -18.18 -4.53 -13.29
N GLN A 140 -17.00 -3.89 -13.43
CA GLN A 140 -15.95 -4.36 -14.34
C GLN A 140 -15.50 -5.79 -14.01
N ALA A 141 -15.42 -6.12 -12.72
CA ALA A 141 -15.10 -7.47 -12.28
C ALA A 141 -16.18 -8.47 -12.70
N ALA A 142 -17.46 -8.14 -12.52
CA ALA A 142 -18.58 -8.99 -12.92
C ALA A 142 -18.63 -9.21 -14.44
N ASP A 143 -18.50 -8.14 -15.23
CA ASP A 143 -18.51 -8.18 -16.69
C ASP A 143 -17.38 -9.05 -17.25
N ALA A 144 -16.22 -9.04 -16.58
CA ALA A 144 -15.04 -9.83 -16.96
C ALA A 144 -14.99 -11.22 -16.32
N GLY A 145 -15.96 -11.61 -15.48
CA GLY A 145 -15.95 -12.88 -14.75
C GLY A 145 -14.83 -13.00 -13.71
N ILE A 146 -14.30 -11.87 -13.22
CA ILE A 146 -13.23 -11.79 -12.23
C ILE A 146 -13.84 -11.69 -10.82
N ARG A 147 -13.31 -12.45 -9.86
CA ARG A 147 -13.73 -12.35 -8.45
C ARG A 147 -13.25 -11.03 -7.85
N HIS A 148 -14.17 -10.13 -7.47
CA HIS A 148 -13.83 -8.91 -6.74
C HIS A 148 -13.21 -9.21 -5.35
N PRO A 149 -12.21 -8.45 -4.86
CA PRO A 149 -11.55 -7.29 -5.47
C PRO A 149 -10.19 -7.62 -6.13
N ASN A 150 -10.12 -8.68 -6.93
CA ASN A 150 -8.88 -9.10 -7.57
C ASN A 150 -8.56 -8.24 -8.80
N GLY A 151 -8.01 -7.04 -8.59
CA GLY A 151 -7.51 -6.14 -9.63
C GLY A 151 -6.03 -5.84 -9.47
N ARG A 152 -5.40 -5.29 -10.51
CA ARG A 152 -4.04 -4.73 -10.39
C ARG A 152 -4.11 -3.43 -9.57
N THR A 153 -3.12 -3.15 -8.74
CA THR A 153 -3.15 -1.96 -7.87
C THR A 153 -2.38 -0.75 -8.39
N LEU A 154 -2.81 0.44 -7.95
CA LEU A 154 -2.26 1.73 -8.36
C LEU A 154 -0.75 1.84 -8.11
N ASP A 155 -0.24 1.34 -6.98
CA ASP A 155 1.19 1.30 -6.68
C ASP A 155 1.98 0.54 -7.73
N GLN A 156 1.44 -0.58 -8.25
CA GLN A 156 2.07 -1.37 -9.31
C GLN A 156 2.04 -0.63 -10.65
N VAL A 157 0.93 0.04 -10.97
CA VAL A 157 0.81 0.87 -12.17
C VAL A 157 1.81 2.03 -12.15
N ILE A 158 2.00 2.67 -10.98
CA ILE A 158 3.00 3.72 -10.78
C ILE A 158 4.43 3.13 -10.87
N GLY A 159 4.66 1.98 -10.24
CA GLY A 159 5.94 1.26 -10.25
C GLY A 159 6.44 0.95 -11.66
N ASP A 160 5.55 0.53 -12.58
CA ASP A 160 5.89 0.32 -13.99
C ASP A 160 6.37 1.58 -14.73
N LYS A 161 5.94 2.76 -14.28
CA LYS A 161 6.23 4.02 -14.97
C LYS A 161 7.46 4.70 -14.41
N VAL A 162 7.64 4.66 -13.09
CA VAL A 162 8.68 5.45 -12.41
C VAL A 162 9.58 4.63 -11.49
N GLY A 163 9.23 3.38 -11.19
CA GLY A 163 9.96 2.52 -10.25
C GLY A 163 11.36 2.13 -10.71
N HIS A 164 11.60 2.12 -12.02
CA HIS A 164 12.88 1.73 -12.64
C HIS A 164 14.06 2.65 -12.32
N LYS A 165 13.81 3.78 -11.65
CA LYS A 165 14.86 4.68 -11.16
C LYS A 165 15.49 4.24 -9.84
N THR A 166 14.91 3.24 -9.17
CA THR A 166 15.48 2.66 -7.95
C THR A 166 15.61 1.15 -8.03
N VAL A 167 16.37 0.58 -7.09
CA VAL A 167 16.62 -0.87 -7.00
C VAL A 167 15.32 -1.67 -6.93
N LEU A 168 14.30 -1.12 -6.26
CA LEU A 168 12.96 -1.69 -6.17
C LEU A 168 11.99 -0.80 -6.94
N ASN A 169 11.16 -1.42 -7.80
CA ASN A 169 10.09 -0.72 -8.50
C ASN A 169 8.98 -0.30 -7.52
N THR A 170 8.63 -1.19 -6.59
CA THR A 170 7.70 -1.01 -5.48
C THR A 170 8.24 -1.72 -4.24
N LEU A 171 7.76 -1.31 -3.05
CA LEU A 171 8.13 -1.92 -1.78
C LEU A 171 6.91 -1.97 -0.87
N GLU A 172 6.44 -3.17 -0.59
CA GLU A 172 5.27 -3.42 0.23
C GLU A 172 5.69 -3.75 1.67
N ILE A 173 5.09 -3.07 2.64
CA ILE A 173 5.40 -3.19 4.06
C ILE A 173 4.09 -3.46 4.81
N SER A 174 4.12 -4.38 5.78
CA SER A 174 2.96 -4.70 6.61
C SER A 174 3.32 -4.63 8.09
N CYS A 175 2.40 -4.05 8.87
CA CYS A 175 2.51 -3.97 10.33
C CYS A 175 1.91 -5.19 11.03
N ASN A 176 1.46 -6.22 10.31
CA ASN A 176 0.90 -7.40 10.95
C ASN A 176 2.03 -8.21 11.61
N GLY A 177 2.07 -8.24 12.95
CA GLY A 177 3.10 -8.94 13.74
C GLY A 177 2.86 -10.44 13.98
N PHE A 178 1.74 -11.03 13.53
CA PHE A 178 1.45 -12.44 13.81
C PHE A 178 2.30 -13.39 12.95
N ARG A 179 3.00 -14.34 13.59
CA ARG A 179 3.81 -15.36 12.89
C ARG A 179 2.97 -16.26 11.97
N ALA A 180 1.75 -16.60 12.41
CA ALA A 180 0.75 -17.29 11.61
C ALA A 180 -0.36 -16.30 11.26
N PRO A 181 -0.80 -16.20 9.99
CA PRO A 181 -1.95 -15.38 9.62
C PRO A 181 -3.17 -15.82 10.43
N LYS A 182 -3.81 -14.86 11.11
CA LYS A 182 -5.12 -15.09 11.75
C LYS A 182 -6.27 -14.71 10.83
N GLU A 183 -6.00 -13.86 9.86
CA GLU A 183 -6.98 -13.31 8.93
C GLU A 183 -6.65 -13.75 7.49
N PRO A 184 -7.63 -13.72 6.58
CA PRO A 184 -7.41 -13.89 5.15
C PRO A 184 -6.43 -12.86 4.61
N ILE A 185 -5.80 -13.20 3.49
CA ILE A 185 -4.75 -12.37 2.90
C ILE A 185 -5.29 -11.03 2.37
N GLU A 186 -6.57 -11.00 2.02
CA GLU A 186 -7.34 -9.81 1.64
C GLU A 186 -7.53 -8.82 2.78
N PHE A 187 -7.44 -9.27 4.03
CA PHE A 187 -7.47 -8.41 5.21
C PHE A 187 -6.12 -7.71 5.43
N ASP A 188 -5.04 -8.44 5.15
CA ASP A 188 -3.67 -8.05 5.51
C ASP A 188 -2.92 -7.33 4.38
N ASN A 189 -3.53 -7.16 3.21
CA ASN A 189 -2.84 -6.61 2.06
C ASN A 189 -3.67 -5.63 1.22
N ILE A 190 -2.98 -4.62 0.72
CA ILE A 190 -3.54 -3.55 -0.12
C ILE A 190 -2.95 -3.53 -1.53
N SER A 191 -1.96 -4.38 -1.83
CA SER A 191 -1.22 -4.39 -3.10
C SER A 191 -1.33 -5.73 -3.83
N TRP A 192 -1.59 -5.67 -5.13
CA TRP A 192 -1.82 -6.82 -5.99
C TRP A 192 -1.22 -6.59 -7.38
N TYR A 193 -0.43 -7.55 -7.86
CA TYR A 193 0.08 -7.53 -9.25
C TYR A 193 -1.05 -7.71 -10.28
N GLY A 194 -2.18 -8.27 -9.88
CA GLY A 194 -3.34 -8.53 -10.72
C GLY A 194 -4.26 -9.55 -10.08
N PRO A 195 -5.25 -10.08 -10.83
CA PRO A 195 -6.25 -10.94 -10.24
C PRO A 195 -5.66 -12.21 -9.61
N GLY A 196 -5.89 -12.44 -8.30
CA GLY A 196 -5.35 -13.59 -7.56
C GLY A 196 -3.82 -13.58 -7.40
N LYS A 197 -3.14 -12.48 -7.78
CA LYS A 197 -1.69 -12.35 -7.72
C LYS A 197 -1.31 -11.29 -6.69
N ILE A 198 -1.00 -11.76 -5.50
CA ILE A 198 -0.63 -10.90 -4.38
C ILE A 198 0.77 -10.28 -4.55
N ALA A 199 0.93 -9.01 -4.18
CA ALA A 199 2.23 -8.42 -3.93
C ALA A 199 2.64 -8.66 -2.46
N PRO A 200 3.67 -9.48 -2.19
CA PRO A 200 4.00 -9.89 -0.82
C PRO A 200 4.66 -8.75 -0.04
N SER A 201 4.19 -8.52 1.18
CA SER A 201 4.73 -7.48 2.07
C SER A 201 5.81 -8.00 3.02
N ILE A 202 6.76 -7.13 3.36
CA ILE A 202 7.74 -7.39 4.43
C ILE A 202 7.15 -6.96 5.77
N ARG A 203 7.20 -7.87 6.74
CA ARG A 203 6.62 -7.68 8.08
C ARG A 203 7.67 -7.52 9.17
N ASP A 204 8.88 -8.00 8.89
CA ASP A 204 10.00 -7.99 9.82
C ASP A 204 10.87 -6.75 9.53
N PRO A 205 11.00 -5.80 10.46
CA PRO A 205 11.80 -4.60 10.26
C PRO A 205 13.29 -4.89 9.98
N ARG A 206 13.83 -5.97 10.56
CA ARG A 206 15.22 -6.37 10.34
C ARG A 206 15.40 -6.88 8.91
N LYS A 207 14.49 -7.74 8.42
CA LYS A 207 14.50 -8.18 7.02
C LYS A 207 14.30 -7.04 6.04
N LEU A 208 13.52 -6.02 6.40
CA LEU A 208 13.36 -4.82 5.57
C LEU A 208 14.66 -4.02 5.51
N TYR A 209 15.36 -3.87 6.65
CA TYR A 209 16.63 -3.15 6.72
C TYR A 209 17.78 -3.87 5.98
N ASP A 210 17.83 -5.20 6.06
CA ASP A 210 18.88 -6.02 5.43
C ASP A 210 18.67 -6.20 3.90
N ARG A 211 17.69 -5.54 3.29
CA ARG A 211 17.26 -5.76 1.89
C ARG A 211 17.90 -4.81 0.88
#